data_AF-D5FU29-F1
#
_entry.id   AF-D5FU29-F1
#
_cell.length_a   1.000
_cell.length_b   1.000
_cell.length_c   1.000
_cell.angle_alpha   90.00
_cell.angle_beta   90.00
_cell.angle_gamma   90.00
#
_symmetry.space_group_name_H-M   'P 1'
#
loop_
_entity.id
_entity.type
_entity.pdbx_description
1 polymer ?
#
loop_
_entity_poly.entity_id
_entity_poly.type
_entity_poly.pdbx_seq_one_letter_code
_entity_poly.pdbx_strand_id
1 'polypeptide(L)'
;LLVDYSDINALKVTEIGTARFLHDGGLDSTHRYFMVAANQSNKIAAVDLKEGKLAKLVDVGKIPHPGRGANFVHPTYGPVWATGHLGDETISLIGTDPVKHKAQAFTVVQTLKGQGGGSLFL
;
A
#
# COMPACT_ATOMS: atom_id res chain seq x y z
N LEU A 1 5.45 -2.55 13.66
CA LEU A 1 4.90 -2.02 14.93
C LEU A 1 4.00 -0.85 14.60
N LEU A 2 2.77 -0.85 15.09
CA LEU A 2 1.90 0.33 15.12
C LEU A 2 1.90 0.87 16.55
N VAL A 3 2.15 2.17 16.69
CA VAL A 3 2.21 2.84 18.01
C VAL A 3 1.18 3.96 18.02
N ASP A 4 0.29 3.92 19.00
CA ASP A 4 -0.69 4.96 19.27
C ASP A 4 -0.10 5.96 20.28
N TYR A 5 0.01 7.22 19.86
CA TYR A 5 0.57 8.32 20.63
C TYR A 5 -0.49 9.26 21.22
N SER A 6 -1.77 8.87 21.23
CA SER A 6 -2.85 9.69 21.80
C SER A 6 -2.68 9.96 23.29
N ASP A 7 -2.04 9.05 24.04
CA ASP A 7 -1.55 9.26 25.40
C ASP A 7 -0.07 8.87 25.49
N ILE A 8 0.80 9.88 25.57
CA ILE A 8 2.26 9.67 25.63
C ILE A 8 2.71 8.97 26.92
N ASN A 9 1.89 9.00 27.98
CA ASN A 9 2.19 8.34 29.25
C ASN A 9 1.72 6.87 29.27
N ALA A 10 0.85 6.48 28.34
CA ALA A 10 0.25 5.14 28.26
C ALA A 10 0.19 4.65 26.80
N LEU A 11 1.34 4.56 26.15
CA LEU A 11 1.44 4.14 24.74
C LEU A 11 0.79 2.77 24.52
N LYS A 12 -0.07 2.68 23.51
CA LYS A 12 -0.58 1.39 23.01
C LYS A 12 0.24 0.95 21.80
N VAL A 13 0.85 -0.23 21.91
CA VAL A 13 1.67 -0.82 20.85
C VAL A 13 0.99 -2.07 20.32
N THR A 14 0.89 -2.19 19.00
CA THR A 14 0.35 -3.37 18.32
C THR A 14 1.40 -3.94 17.37
N GLU A 15 1.73 -5.21 17.55
CA GLU A 15 2.53 -5.98 16.61
C GLU A 15 1.62 -6.60 15.55
N ILE A 16 1.86 -6.24 14.30
CA ILE A 16 1.06 -6.71 13.15
C ILE A 16 1.98 -7.58 12.31
N GLY A 17 1.63 -8.86 12.17
CA GLY A 17 2.34 -9.79 11.29
C GLY A 17 2.13 -9.42 9.83
N THR A 18 3.16 -8.89 9.17
CA THR A 18 3.16 -8.56 7.73
C THR A 18 4.15 -9.45 6.97
N ALA A 19 4.41 -9.14 5.69
CA ALA A 19 5.56 -9.69 4.98
C ALA A 19 6.89 -9.09 5.51
N ARG A 20 8.00 -9.83 5.31
CA ARG A 20 9.36 -9.37 5.63
C ARG A 20 9.81 -8.27 4.67
N PHE A 21 10.81 -7.49 5.11
CA PHE A 21 11.41 -6.40 4.33
C PHE A 21 10.47 -5.22 4.08
N LEU A 22 9.71 -4.82 5.12
CA LEU A 22 9.02 -3.53 5.09
C LEU A 22 10.01 -2.40 4.84
N HIS A 23 9.65 -1.46 3.98
CA HIS A 23 10.53 -0.38 3.55
C HIS A 23 9.79 0.97 3.63
N ASP A 24 9.17 1.41 2.55
CA ASP A 24 8.49 2.69 2.39
C ASP A 24 7.00 2.49 2.08
N GLY A 25 6.21 3.56 2.25
CA GLY A 25 4.77 3.52 2.07
C GLY A 25 4.11 4.85 2.33
N GLY A 26 2.81 4.92 2.04
CA GLY A 26 1.99 6.09 2.29
C GLY A 26 0.55 5.75 2.60
N LEU A 27 -0.20 6.75 3.02
CA LEU A 27 -1.62 6.58 3.32
C LEU A 27 -2.44 6.55 2.02
N ASP A 28 -3.50 5.78 2.04
CA ASP A 28 -4.57 5.91 1.05
C ASP A 28 -5.23 7.30 1.13
N SER A 29 -6.04 7.65 0.13
CA SER A 29 -6.73 8.95 0.05
C SER A 29 -7.59 9.31 1.27
N THR A 30 -8.04 8.32 2.06
CA THR A 30 -8.86 8.54 3.26
C THR A 30 -8.04 8.66 4.54
N HIS A 31 -6.71 8.51 4.46
CA HIS A 31 -5.79 8.48 5.59
C HIS A 31 -6.07 7.38 6.62
N ARG A 32 -6.75 6.29 6.21
CA ARG A 32 -7.08 5.16 7.10
C ARG A 32 -6.16 3.98 6.90
N TYR A 33 -5.84 3.67 5.65
CA TYR A 33 -5.03 2.51 5.30
C TYR A 33 -3.61 2.95 4.99
N PHE A 34 -2.65 2.39 5.72
CA PHE A 34 -1.24 2.56 5.40
C PHE A 34 -0.82 1.48 4.40
N MET A 35 -0.45 1.92 3.20
CA MET A 35 -0.01 1.10 2.08
C MET A 35 1.51 1.07 2.08
N VAL A 36 2.10 -0.04 2.54
CA VAL A 36 3.55 -0.15 2.76
C VAL A 36 4.16 -1.30 1.97
N ALA A 37 5.28 -1.04 1.29
CA ALA A 37 6.00 -2.03 0.52
C ALA A 37 6.79 -2.98 1.41
N ALA A 38 6.61 -4.27 1.17
CA ALA A 38 7.52 -5.34 1.56
C ALA A 38 8.39 -5.69 0.34
N ASN A 39 9.39 -4.86 0.06
CA ASN A 39 9.99 -4.75 -1.27
C ASN A 39 10.62 -6.06 -1.78
N GLN A 40 11.50 -6.70 -0.99
CA GLN A 40 12.12 -7.98 -1.34
C GLN A 40 11.14 -9.17 -1.28
N SER A 41 9.90 -8.93 -0.85
CA SER A 41 8.82 -9.91 -0.88
C SER A 41 7.85 -9.69 -2.05
N ASN A 42 8.04 -8.66 -2.90
CA ASN A 42 7.15 -8.26 -4.00
C ASN A 42 5.68 -8.07 -3.57
N LYS A 43 5.47 -7.48 -2.39
CA LYS A 43 4.15 -7.29 -1.80
C LYS A 43 3.94 -5.88 -1.28
N ILE A 44 2.69 -5.42 -1.28
CA ILE A 44 2.21 -4.28 -0.51
C ILE A 44 1.36 -4.79 0.65
N ALA A 45 1.67 -4.38 1.88
CA ALA A 45 0.82 -4.60 3.03
C ALA A 45 -0.13 -3.39 3.19
N ALA A 46 -1.43 -3.66 3.19
CA ALA A 46 -2.45 -2.68 3.54
C ALA A 46 -2.79 -2.84 5.02
N VAL A 47 -2.45 -1.85 5.84
CA VAL A 47 -2.69 -1.86 7.30
C VAL A 47 -3.82 -0.91 7.64
N ASP A 48 -4.88 -1.41 8.28
CA ASP A 48 -5.97 -0.58 8.81
C ASP A 48 -5.51 0.09 10.10
N LEU A 49 -5.22 1.39 10.03
CA LEU A 49 -4.74 2.15 11.19
C LEU A 49 -5.82 2.37 12.24
N LYS A 50 -7.10 2.36 11.84
CA LYS A 50 -8.23 2.52 12.77
C LYS A 50 -8.40 1.29 13.63
N GLU A 51 -8.31 0.11 13.00
CA GLU A 51 -8.52 -1.18 13.67
C GLU A 51 -7.22 -1.80 14.20
N GLY A 52 -6.06 -1.24 13.83
CA GLY A 52 -4.74 -1.73 14.22
C GLY A 52 -4.41 -3.13 13.68
N LYS A 53 -4.83 -3.47 12.46
CA LYS A 53 -4.67 -4.82 11.88
C LYS A 53 -4.25 -4.81 10.42
N LEU A 54 -3.66 -5.91 9.98
CA LEU A 54 -3.41 -6.16 8.56
C LEU A 54 -4.74 -6.39 7.84
N ALA A 55 -5.05 -5.57 6.85
CA ALA A 55 -6.20 -5.77 5.98
C ALA A 55 -5.90 -6.79 4.89
N LYS A 56 -4.72 -6.68 4.24
CA LYS A 56 -4.32 -7.58 3.14
C LYS A 56 -2.81 -7.50 2.85
N LEU A 57 -2.23 -8.60 2.38
CA LEU A 57 -0.99 -8.59 1.59
C LEU A 57 -1.35 -8.71 0.11
N VAL A 58 -0.93 -7.74 -0.68
CA VAL A 58 -1.22 -7.62 -2.11
C VAL A 58 0.04 -7.95 -2.89
N ASP A 59 -0.01 -8.95 -3.75
CA ASP A 59 1.07 -9.27 -4.68
C ASP A 59 1.17 -8.22 -5.79
N VAL A 60 2.39 -7.79 -6.10
CA VAL A 60 2.69 -6.76 -7.12
C VAL A 60 3.93 -7.17 -7.93
N GLY A 61 4.44 -6.25 -8.77
CA GLY A 61 5.68 -6.45 -9.52
C GLY A 61 6.93 -6.54 -8.63
N LYS A 62 8.09 -6.58 -9.27
CA LYS A 62 9.37 -6.90 -8.63
C LYS A 62 9.97 -5.69 -7.91
N ILE A 63 10.23 -5.82 -6.60
CA ILE A 63 10.82 -4.77 -5.76
C ILE A 63 9.97 -3.47 -5.85
N PRO A 64 8.73 -3.47 -5.34
CA PRO A 64 7.92 -2.26 -5.27
C PRO A 64 8.63 -1.19 -4.43
N HIS A 65 8.62 0.04 -4.92
CA HIS A 65 9.27 1.18 -4.28
C HIS A 65 8.40 2.44 -4.46
N PRO A 66 7.34 2.59 -3.65
CA PRO A 66 6.33 3.63 -3.85
C PRO A 66 6.76 5.04 -3.43
N GLY A 67 7.75 5.19 -2.55
CA GLY A 67 7.83 6.36 -1.69
C GLY A 67 6.56 6.45 -0.84
N ARG A 68 5.73 7.48 -1.09
CA ARG A 68 4.39 7.58 -0.50
C ARG A 68 3.29 6.98 -1.40
N GLY A 69 3.64 6.63 -2.62
CA GLY A 69 2.71 6.28 -3.70
C GLY A 69 1.86 7.46 -4.17
N ALA A 70 0.96 7.18 -5.11
CA ALA A 70 0.06 8.17 -5.68
C ALA A 70 -1.41 7.75 -5.53
N ASN A 71 -2.23 8.62 -4.97
CA ASN A 71 -3.67 8.41 -4.82
C ASN A 71 -4.43 9.14 -5.93
N PHE A 72 -5.40 8.46 -6.55
CA PHE A 72 -6.35 9.09 -7.48
C PHE A 72 -7.62 8.25 -7.62
N VAL A 73 -8.64 8.80 -8.28
CA VAL A 73 -9.87 8.06 -8.59
C VAL A 73 -9.78 7.51 -10.01
N HIS A 74 -9.73 6.19 -10.13
CA HIS A 74 -9.79 5.51 -11.41
C HIS A 74 -11.23 5.52 -11.95
N PRO A 75 -11.47 5.85 -13.23
CA PRO A 75 -12.82 5.98 -13.78
C PRO A 75 -13.67 4.70 -13.69
N THR A 76 -13.03 3.53 -13.74
CA THR A 76 -13.71 2.22 -13.68
C THR A 76 -13.69 1.59 -12.28
N TYR A 77 -12.64 1.83 -11.49
CA TYR A 77 -12.34 1.04 -10.29
C TYR A 77 -12.50 1.83 -8.98
N GLY A 78 -12.80 3.13 -9.07
CA GLY A 78 -12.91 4.00 -7.90
C GLY A 78 -11.54 4.40 -7.35
N PRO A 79 -11.44 4.75 -6.05
CA PRO A 79 -10.19 5.14 -5.42
C PRO A 79 -9.11 4.06 -5.51
N VAL A 80 -7.94 4.45 -6.00
CA VAL A 80 -6.75 3.60 -6.10
C VAL A 80 -5.52 4.29 -5.52
N TRP A 81 -4.57 3.48 -5.07
CA TRP A 81 -3.22 3.88 -4.71
C TRP A 81 -2.22 3.16 -5.62
N ALA A 82 -1.23 3.88 -6.11
CA ALA A 82 -0.28 3.39 -7.11
C ALA A 82 1.14 3.25 -6.57
N THR A 83 1.86 2.23 -7.05
CA THR A 83 3.30 2.02 -6.82
C THR A 83 4.03 1.68 -8.10
N GLY A 84 5.21 2.27 -8.28
CA GLY A 84 6.21 1.82 -9.25
C GLY A 84 7.08 0.68 -8.70
N HIS A 85 7.96 0.16 -9.53
CA HIS A 85 8.83 -0.98 -9.20
C HIS A 85 10.27 -0.71 -9.66
N LEU A 86 11.25 -1.09 -8.84
CA LEU A 86 12.66 -1.00 -9.20
C LEU A 86 13.12 -2.20 -10.03
N GLY A 87 12.49 -3.36 -9.81
CA GLY A 87 12.90 -4.62 -10.43
C GLY A 87 12.27 -4.91 -11.79
N ASP A 88 11.26 -4.14 -12.21
CA ASP A 88 10.62 -4.22 -13.53
C ASP A 88 9.99 -2.87 -13.92
N GLU A 89 9.45 -2.79 -15.13
CA GLU A 89 8.87 -1.56 -15.70
C GLU A 89 7.39 -1.35 -15.36
N THR A 90 6.83 -2.05 -14.38
CA THR A 90 5.39 -2.00 -14.12
C THR A 90 5.00 -0.90 -13.13
N ILE A 91 3.74 -0.46 -13.18
CA ILE A 91 3.10 0.37 -12.15
C ILE A 91 1.82 -0.35 -11.75
N SER A 92 1.69 -0.71 -10.47
CA SER A 92 0.51 -1.41 -9.95
C SER A 92 -0.47 -0.41 -9.36
N LEU A 93 -1.73 -0.47 -9.80
CA LEU A 93 -2.84 0.27 -9.21
C LEU A 93 -3.62 -0.65 -8.27
N ILE A 94 -3.71 -0.28 -7.00
CA ILE A 94 -4.37 -1.07 -5.96
C ILE A 94 -5.63 -0.35 -5.50
N GLY A 95 -6.79 -1.03 -5.51
CA GLY A 95 -8.04 -0.46 -5.00
C GLY A 95 -8.00 -0.23 -3.49
N THR A 96 -8.50 0.90 -3.01
CA THR A 96 -8.39 1.30 -1.58
C THR A 96 -9.73 1.58 -0.89
N ASP A 97 -10.86 1.31 -1.54
CA ASP A 97 -12.20 1.55 -0.99
C ASP A 97 -12.96 0.24 -0.67
N PRO A 98 -12.80 -0.33 0.54
CA PRO A 98 -13.52 -1.52 0.98
C PRO A 98 -14.99 -1.27 1.33
N VAL A 99 -15.52 -0.05 1.18
CA VAL A 99 -16.92 0.26 1.49
C VAL A 99 -17.76 0.26 0.22
N LYS A 100 -17.40 1.07 -0.78
CA LYS A 100 -18.18 1.20 -2.03
C LYS A 100 -17.63 0.35 -3.17
N HIS A 101 -16.35 0.00 -3.16
CA HIS A 101 -15.66 -0.78 -4.20
C HIS A 101 -15.09 -2.10 -3.64
N LYS A 102 -15.95 -2.86 -2.94
CA LYS A 102 -15.57 -4.07 -2.18
C LYS A 102 -14.82 -5.11 -3.02
N ALA A 103 -15.20 -5.27 -4.29
CA ALA A 103 -14.58 -6.25 -5.18
C ALA A 103 -13.14 -5.87 -5.57
N GLN A 104 -12.82 -4.58 -5.54
CA GLN A 104 -11.53 -4.01 -5.93
C GLN A 104 -10.59 -3.80 -4.74
N ALA A 105 -11.14 -3.71 -3.53
CA ALA A 105 -10.40 -3.35 -2.33
C ALA A 105 -9.23 -4.31 -2.07
N PHE A 106 -8.03 -3.73 -1.95
CA PHE A 106 -6.77 -4.40 -1.69
C PHE A 106 -6.43 -5.50 -2.72
N THR A 107 -6.75 -5.23 -3.98
CA THR A 107 -6.32 -6.03 -5.14
C THR A 107 -5.66 -5.13 -6.17
N VAL A 108 -4.74 -5.67 -6.96
CA VAL A 108 -4.22 -4.97 -8.14
C VAL A 108 -5.34 -4.96 -9.18
N VAL A 109 -5.92 -3.79 -9.42
CA VAL A 109 -7.03 -3.62 -10.38
C VAL A 109 -6.53 -3.37 -11.80
N GLN A 110 -5.30 -2.87 -11.93
CA GLN A 110 -4.65 -2.62 -13.21
C GLN A 110 -3.14 -2.54 -13.04
N THR A 111 -2.42 -3.03 -14.03
CA THR A 111 -0.97 -2.87 -14.17
C THR A 111 -0.70 -2.03 -15.41
N LEU A 112 0.02 -0.93 -15.24
CA LEU A 112 0.50 -0.08 -16.34
C LEU A 112 1.96 -0.40 -16.64
N LYS A 113 2.40 -0.06 -17.85
CA LYS A 113 3.81 -0.06 -18.23
C LYS A 113 4.36 1.35 -18.06
N GLY A 114 5.35 1.51 -17.19
CA GLY A 114 6.10 2.74 -16.96
C GLY A 114 7.20 2.94 -18.01
N GLN A 115 8.05 3.95 -17.79
CA GLN A 115 9.15 4.31 -18.69
C GLN A 115 10.34 3.34 -18.64
N GLY A 116 10.35 2.42 -17.66
CA GLY A 116 11.40 1.44 -17.42
C GLY A 116 11.43 1.03 -15.95
N GLY A 117 12.23 0.03 -15.60
CA GLY A 117 12.52 -0.30 -14.21
C GLY A 117 13.55 0.65 -13.60
N GLY A 118 13.58 0.74 -12.28
CA GLY A 118 14.57 1.56 -11.55
C GLY A 118 14.13 2.99 -11.25
N SER A 119 12.90 3.38 -11.62
CA SER A 119 12.30 4.63 -11.17
C SER A 119 12.10 4.61 -9.65
N LEU A 120 12.73 5.54 -8.93
CA LEU A 120 12.62 5.61 -7.48
C LEU A 120 11.18 5.90 -7.02
N PHE A 121 10.45 6.76 -7.73
CA PHE A 121 9.09 7.19 -7.40
C PHE A 121 8.25 7.36 -8.66
N LEU A 122 6.92 7.43 -8.49
CA LEU A 122 5.95 7.79 -9.51
C LEU A 122 5.87 9.30 -9.76
#